data_AF-A0A239PT84-F1
#
_entry.id   AF-A0A239PT84-F1
#
_cell.length_a   1.000
_cell.length_b   1.000
_cell.length_c   1.000
_cell.angle_alpha   90.00
_cell.angle_beta   90.00
_cell.angle_gamma   90.00
#
_symmetry.space_group_name_H-M   'P 1'
#
loop_
_entity.id
_entity.type
_entity.pdbx_description
1 polymer ?
#
loop_
_entity_poly.entity_id
_entity_poly.type
_entity_poly.pdbx_seq_one_letter_code
_entity_poly.pdbx_strand_id
1 'polypeptide(L)'
;MAAFRFLAWLLVAIAVALLGADAVSSLENGSPVVRTTAEIISLFGIDGLALAEAAPKGASQAIATIMDLPLWAVVGLIGVVLTLVFRPLE
;
A
#
# COMPACT_ATOMS: atom_id res chain seq x y z
N MET A 1 4.29 21.94 7.38
CA MET A 1 5.40 21.10 6.87
C MET A 1 5.71 19.92 7.79
N ALA A 2 5.91 20.11 9.10
CA ALA A 2 6.26 19.02 10.03
C ALA A 2 5.23 17.86 10.07
N ALA A 3 3.93 18.15 10.06
CA ALA A 3 2.89 17.12 10.06
C ALA A 3 2.95 16.20 8.82
N PHE A 4 3.12 16.76 7.61
CA PHE A 4 3.26 15.97 6.38
C PHE A 4 4.53 15.12 6.37
N ARG A 5 5.64 15.64 6.93
CA ARG A 5 6.87 14.86 7.10
C ARG A 5 6.68 13.69 8.05
N PHE A 6 6.02 13.92 9.18
CA PHE A 6 5.68 12.86 10.12
C PHE A 6 4.80 11.80 9.45
N LEU A 7 3.74 12.21 8.75
CA LEU A 7 2.86 11.31 8.01
C LEU A 7 3.62 10.49 6.95
N ALA A 8 4.53 11.12 6.21
CA ALA A 8 5.35 10.44 5.21
C ALA A 8 6.18 9.30 5.83
N TRP A 9 6.87 9.59 6.94
CA TRP A 9 7.64 8.57 7.68
C TRP A 9 6.75 7.51 8.32
N LEU A 10 5.56 7.88 8.80
CA LEU A 10 4.60 6.92 9.33
C LEU A 10 4.17 5.92 8.25
N LEU A 11 3.88 6.39 7.03
CA LEU A 11 3.53 5.52 5.91
C LEU A 11 4.69 4.59 5.52
N VAL A 12 5.93 5.10 5.50
CA VAL A 12 7.12 4.26 5.26
C VAL A 12 7.28 3.20 6.35
N ALA A 13 7.10 3.57 7.62
CA ALA A 13 7.18 2.63 8.74
C ALA A 13 6.11 1.52 8.64
N ILE A 14 4.87 1.88 8.28
CA ILE A 14 3.79 0.91 8.04
C ILE A 14 4.15 -0.01 6.88
N ALA A 15 4.67 0.52 5.77
CA ALA A 15 5.07 -0.29 4.62
C ALA A 15 6.16 -1.31 4.99
N VAL A 16 7.17 -0.89 5.76
CA VAL A 16 8.22 -1.80 6.25
C VAL A 16 7.64 -2.87 7.17
N ALA A 17 6.72 -2.52 8.07
CA ALA A 17 6.06 -3.49 8.94
C ALA A 17 5.25 -4.52 8.15
N LEU A 18 4.51 -4.10 7.12
CA LEU A 18 3.74 -4.98 6.25
C LEU A 18 4.64 -5.91 5.43
N LEU A 19 5.73 -5.38 4.86
CA LEU A 19 6.73 -6.19 4.17
C LEU A 19 7.38 -7.22 5.10
N GLY A 20 7.69 -6.82 6.34
CA GLY A 20 8.18 -7.72 7.38
C GLY A 20 7.18 -8.83 7.71
N ALA A 21 5.89 -8.50 7.79
CA ALA A 21 4.85 -9.50 8.01
C ALA A 21 4.78 -10.52 6.86
N ASP A 22 4.86 -10.08 5.61
CA ASP A 22 4.91 -10.97 4.43
C ASP A 22 6.17 -11.85 4.45
N ALA A 23 7.32 -11.29 4.83
CA ALA A 23 8.56 -12.05 4.97
C ALA A 23 8.46 -13.13 6.05
N VAL A 24 7.92 -12.80 7.23
CA VAL A 24 7.71 -13.78 8.32
C VAL A 24 6.76 -14.89 7.87
N SER A 25 5.60 -14.54 7.30
CA SER A 25 4.65 -15.53 6.79
C SER A 25 5.23 -16.40 5.67
N SER A 26 6.13 -15.86 4.85
CA SER A 26 6.83 -16.64 3.83
C SER A 26 7.76 -17.68 4.42
N LEU A 27 8.45 -17.35 5.53
CA LEU A 27 9.32 -18.28 6.25
C LEU A 27 8.50 -19.38 6.94
N GLU A 28 7.37 -19.02 7.54
CA GLU A 28 6.47 -19.97 8.22
C GLU A 28 5.85 -20.99 7.25
N ASN A 29 5.46 -20.54 6.06
CA ASN A 29 4.81 -21.38 5.06
C ASN A 29 5.80 -22.08 4.10
N GLY A 30 7.10 -21.81 4.22
CA GLY A 30 8.12 -22.35 3.31
C GLY A 30 7.95 -21.96 1.83
N SER A 31 7.12 -20.94 1.56
CA SER A 31 6.80 -20.46 0.21
C SER A 31 6.53 -18.96 0.25
N PRO A 32 6.79 -18.20 -0.83
CA PRO A 32 6.54 -16.76 -0.86
C PRO A 32 5.06 -16.44 -0.62
N VAL A 33 4.79 -15.64 0.41
CA VAL A 33 3.47 -15.07 0.72
C VAL A 33 3.54 -13.58 0.50
N VAL A 34 2.68 -13.07 -0.38
CA VAL A 34 2.56 -11.64 -0.66
C VAL A 34 1.09 -11.30 -0.66
N ARG A 35 0.67 -10.43 0.27
CA ARG A 35 -0.74 -10.02 0.38
C ARG A 35 -1.02 -8.78 -0.47
N THR A 36 -1.96 -8.93 -1.38
CA THR A 36 -2.43 -7.87 -2.27
C THR A 36 -3.25 -6.83 -1.50
N THR A 37 -3.40 -5.65 -2.10
CA THR A 37 -4.25 -4.60 -1.53
C THR A 37 -5.70 -5.07 -1.43
N ALA A 38 -6.21 -5.77 -2.45
CA ALA A 38 -7.56 -6.35 -2.46
C ALA A 38 -7.79 -7.30 -1.26
N GLU A 39 -6.85 -8.23 -1.03
CA GLU A 39 -6.95 -9.19 0.07
C GLU A 39 -7.02 -8.48 1.42
N ILE A 40 -6.18 -7.47 1.66
CA ILE A 40 -6.18 -6.78 2.95
C ILE A 40 -7.44 -5.93 3.15
N ILE A 41 -7.90 -5.19 2.15
CA ILE A 41 -9.11 -4.35 2.30
C ILE A 41 -10.38 -5.20 2.43
N SER A 42 -10.39 -6.42 1.86
CA SER A 42 -11.49 -7.36 2.03
C SER A 42 -11.70 -7.77 3.49
N LEU A 43 -10.64 -7.75 4.31
CA LEU A 43 -10.73 -7.97 5.76
C LEU A 43 -11.56 -6.90 6.48
N PHE A 44 -11.71 -5.72 5.87
CA PHE A 44 -12.54 -4.64 6.36
C PHE A 44 -13.95 -4.64 5.73
N GLY A 45 -14.29 -5.68 4.96
CA GLY A 45 -15.57 -5.81 4.26
C GLY A 45 -15.66 -4.97 2.99
N ILE A 46 -14.52 -4.53 2.43
CA ILE A 46 -14.46 -3.74 1.19
C ILE A 46 -14.15 -4.67 0.02
N ASP A 47 -15.05 -4.72 -0.97
CA ASP A 47 -14.83 -5.44 -2.22
C ASP A 47 -14.08 -4.54 -3.22
N GLY A 48 -12.81 -4.87 -3.48
CA GLY A 48 -11.96 -4.12 -4.40
C GLY A 48 -12.42 -4.19 -5.86
N LEU A 49 -13.07 -5.28 -6.28
CA LEU A 49 -13.60 -5.42 -7.64
C LEU A 49 -14.82 -4.52 -7.83
N ALA A 50 -15.73 -4.54 -6.85
CA ALA A 50 -16.88 -3.64 -6.85
C ALA A 50 -16.44 -2.16 -6.85
N LEU A 51 -15.34 -1.85 -6.14
CA LEU A 51 -14.76 -0.50 -6.12
C LEU A 51 -14.24 -0.08 -7.52
N ALA A 52 -13.60 -1.00 -8.24
CA ALA A 52 -13.10 -0.74 -9.59
C ALA A 52 -14.23 -0.58 -10.61
N GLU A 53 -15.30 -1.38 -10.50
CA GLU A 53 -16.47 -1.32 -11.37
C GLU A 53 -17.32 -0.05 -11.16
N ALA A 54 -17.42 0.43 -9.91
CA ALA A 54 -18.12 1.66 -9.58
C ALA A 54 -17.38 2.94 -10.00
N ALA A 55 -16.10 2.82 -10.37
CA ALA A 55 -15.26 3.97 -10.70
C ALA A 55 -15.52 4.50 -12.13
N PRO A 56 -15.30 5.80 -12.38
CA PRO A 56 -15.32 6.35 -13.74
C PRO A 56 -14.38 5.57 -14.67
N LYS A 57 -14.74 5.42 -15.95
CA LYS A 57 -13.98 4.60 -16.93
C LYS A 57 -12.48 4.90 -17.01
N GLY A 58 -12.07 6.14 -16.71
CA GLY A 58 -10.65 6.52 -16.69
C GLY A 58 -9.88 6.06 -15.44
N ALA A 59 -10.58 5.74 -14.35
CA ALA A 59 -9.99 5.37 -13.07
C ALA A 59 -10.15 3.87 -12.73
N SER A 60 -11.09 3.17 -13.37
CA SER A 60 -11.35 1.74 -13.10
C SER A 60 -10.10 0.88 -13.29
N GLN A 61 -9.38 1.07 -14.40
CA GLN A 61 -8.13 0.34 -14.67
C GLN A 61 -7.04 0.65 -13.63
N ALA A 62 -6.93 1.91 -13.21
CA ALA A 62 -5.95 2.32 -12.21
C ALA A 62 -6.26 1.69 -10.84
N ILE A 63 -7.53 1.68 -10.44
CA ILE A 63 -7.98 1.05 -9.19
C ILE A 63 -7.73 -0.46 -9.24
N ALA A 64 -8.15 -1.14 -10.31
CA ALA A 64 -7.90 -2.57 -10.50
C ALA A 64 -6.40 -2.89 -10.39
N THR A 65 -5.55 -2.07 -11.03
CA THR A 65 -4.09 -2.22 -10.94
C THR A 65 -3.59 -2.07 -9.50
N ILE A 66 -4.06 -1.07 -8.75
CA ILE A 66 -3.67 -0.88 -7.34
C ILE A 66 -4.13 -2.05 -6.46
N MET A 67 -5.34 -2.58 -6.72
CA MET A 67 -5.90 -3.72 -5.99
C MET A 67 -5.03 -4.98 -6.09
N ASP A 68 -4.41 -5.20 -7.25
CA ASP A 68 -3.52 -6.35 -7.50
C ASP A 68 -2.10 -6.15 -6.95
N LEU A 69 -1.72 -4.93 -6.58
CA LEU A 69 -0.39 -4.66 -6.03
C LEU A 69 -0.29 -5.04 -4.55
N PRO A 70 0.89 -5.45 -4.07
CA PRO A 70 1.13 -5.67 -2.65
C PRO A 70 0.86 -4.41 -1.83
N LEU A 71 0.17 -4.52 -0.69
CA LEU A 71 -0.22 -3.35 0.09
C LEU A 71 0.99 -2.54 0.57
N TRP A 72 2.07 -3.22 0.98
CA TRP A 72 3.30 -2.57 1.41
C TRP A 72 3.91 -1.72 0.28
N ALA A 73 3.79 -2.13 -0.98
CA ALA A 73 4.32 -1.40 -2.12
C ALA A 73 3.49 -0.13 -2.38
N VAL A 74 2.16 -0.24 -2.31
CA VAL A 74 1.25 0.90 -2.49
C VAL A 74 1.47 1.95 -1.39
N VAL A 75 1.45 1.53 -0.11
CA VAL A 75 1.65 2.43 1.04
C VAL A 75 3.07 2.99 1.04
N GLY A 76 4.07 2.15 0.77
CA GLY A 76 5.48 2.53 0.77
C GLY A 76 5.79 3.54 -0.32
N LEU A 77 5.27 3.36 -1.54
CA LEU A 77 5.46 4.30 -2.64
C LEU A 77 4.90 5.68 -2.28
N ILE A 78 3.68 5.75 -1.72
CA ILE A 78 3.08 7.01 -1.28
C ILE A 78 3.96 7.67 -0.20
N GLY A 79 4.40 6.90 0.79
CA GLY A 79 5.29 7.38 1.84
C GLY A 79 6.59 7.97 1.29
N VAL A 80 7.28 7.23 0.41
CA VAL A 80 8.54 7.66 -0.23
C VAL A 80 8.34 8.90 -1.09
N VAL A 81 7.27 8.98 -1.89
CA VAL A 81 6.99 10.19 -2.68
C VAL A 81 6.79 11.39 -1.76
N LEU A 82 6.05 11.24 -0.65
CA LEU A 82 5.84 12.33 0.30
C LEU A 82 7.13 12.73 1.03
N THR A 83 8.03 11.79 1.36
CA THR A 83 9.32 12.15 1.96
C THR A 83 10.19 12.96 1.00
N LEU A 84 10.16 12.67 -0.29
CA LEU A 84 10.87 13.43 -1.32
C LEU A 84 10.27 14.82 -1.54
N VAL A 85 8.94 14.92 -1.62
CA VAL A 85 8.23 16.19 -1.84
C VAL A 85 8.42 17.15 -0.66
N PHE A 86 8.34 16.64 0.57
CA PHE A 86 8.44 17.45 1.78
C PHE A 86 9.83 17.40 2.44
N ARG A 87 10.87 17.03 1.68
CA ARG A 87 12.24 17.05 2.18
C ARG A 87 12.66 18.49 2.54
N PRO A 88 13.46 18.69 3.59
CA PRO A 88 14.06 19.99 3.84
C PRO A 88 14.98 20.36 2.68
N LEU A 89 14.81 21.58 2.16
CA LEU A 89 15.76 22.23 1.25
C LEU A 89 16.58 23.15 2.14
N GLU A 90 17.74 22.64 2.56
CA GLU A 90 18.80 23.47 3.14
C GLU A 90 19.55 24.20 2.02
#